data_AF-A0A812N544-F1
#
_entry.id   AF-A0A812N544-F1
#
_cell.length_a   1.000
_cell.length_b   1.000
_cell.length_c   1.000
_cell.angle_alpha   90.00
_cell.angle_beta   90.00
_cell.angle_gamma   90.00
#
_symmetry.space_group_name_H-M   'P 1'
#
loop_
_entity.id
_entity.type
_entity.pdbx_description
1 polymer ?
#
loop_
_entity_poly.entity_id
_entity_poly.type
_entity_poly.pdbx_seq_one_letter_code
_entity_poly.pdbx_strand_id
1 'polypeptide(L)'
;LYATRRAIALLEHTGSVWCWGMAHYGGDCSRVWPRLRSVRQIAASGGAFAALCVDGTVVTWGAPDCGGDSSSVQEQLQGVQALQASTGAFAA
;
A
#
# COMPACT_ATOMS: atom_id res chain seq x y z
N LEU A 1 -9.83 6.53 -5.46
CA LEU A 1 -8.80 7.36 -4.79
C LEU A 1 -8.72 6.92 -3.34
N TYR A 2 -7.52 6.79 -2.80
CA TYR A 2 -7.24 6.38 -1.43
C TYR A 2 -6.35 7.43 -0.79
N ALA A 3 -6.64 7.86 0.43
CA ALA A 3 -5.96 8.99 1.05
C ALA A 3 -5.37 8.62 2.42
N THR A 4 -4.14 9.05 2.65
CA THR A 4 -3.57 9.22 3.99
C THR A 4 -3.76 10.67 4.43
N ARG A 5 -3.21 11.06 5.58
CA ARG A 5 -3.30 12.44 6.08
C ARG A 5 -2.70 13.48 5.12
N ARG A 6 -1.70 13.14 4.30
CA ARG A 6 -1.00 14.10 3.42
C ARG A 6 -0.57 13.54 2.05
N ALA A 7 -1.09 12.37 1.66
CA ALA A 7 -0.83 11.79 0.36
C ALA A 7 -2.06 11.08 -0.19
N ILE A 8 -2.08 10.86 -1.50
CA ILE A 8 -3.14 10.16 -2.21
C ILE A 8 -2.52 9.09 -3.08
N ALA A 9 -3.18 7.93 -3.14
CA ALA A 9 -2.93 6.88 -4.10
C ALA A 9 -4.18 6.68 -5.00
N LEU A 10 -3.96 6.58 -6.30
CA LEU A 10 -4.95 6.23 -7.30
C LEU A 10 -4.69 4.81 -7.76
N LEU A 11 -5.72 3.97 -7.70
CA LEU A 11 -5.75 2.69 -8.40
C LEU A 11 -6.49 2.89 -9.72
N GLU A 12 -5.80 2.64 -10.82
CA GLU A 12 -6.39 2.63 -12.16
C GLU A 12 -7.05 1.27 -12.46
N HIS A 13 -7.99 1.24 -13.40
CA HIS A 13 -8.68 0.02 -13.84
C HIS A 13 -7.74 -1.08 -14.39
N THR A 14 -6.54 -0.72 -14.87
CA THR A 14 -5.51 -1.67 -15.33
C THR A 14 -4.74 -2.33 -14.17
N GLY A 15 -4.96 -1.87 -12.94
CA GLY A 15 -4.19 -2.27 -11.76
C GLY A 15 -2.91 -1.45 -11.53
N SER A 16 -2.69 -0.39 -12.32
CA SER A 16 -1.60 0.57 -12.12
C SER A 16 -1.89 1.51 -10.94
N VAL A 17 -0.85 1.88 -10.19
CA VAL A 17 -0.97 2.77 -9.02
C VAL A 17 -0.19 4.04 -9.22
N TRP A 18 -0.84 5.18 -8.98
CA TRP A 18 -0.20 6.50 -9.00
C TRP A 18 -0.28 7.12 -7.62
N CYS A 19 0.77 7.81 -7.21
CA CYS A 19 0.89 8.40 -5.89
C CYS A 19 1.32 9.86 -6.01
N TRP A 20 0.78 10.72 -5.14
CA TRP A 20 1.19 12.10 -5.04
C TRP A 20 0.97 12.66 -3.62
N GLY A 21 1.65 13.77 -3.32
CA GLY A 21 1.63 14.41 -1.99
C GLY A 21 2.96 14.23 -1.25
N MET A 22 2.93 14.25 0.08
CA MET A 22 4.15 14.12 0.88
C MET A 22 4.73 12.70 0.80
N ALA A 23 5.98 12.59 0.35
CA ALA A 23 6.67 11.32 0.13
C ALA A 23 6.63 10.40 1.37
N HIS A 24 6.89 10.93 2.56
CA HIS A 24 6.90 10.13 3.79
C HIS A 24 5.52 9.58 4.19
N TYR A 25 4.44 10.20 3.71
CA TYR A 25 3.06 9.72 3.89
C TYR A 25 2.60 8.81 2.75
N GLY A 26 3.51 8.35 1.90
CA GLY A 26 3.24 7.48 0.76
C GLY A 26 2.96 8.20 -0.55
N GLY A 27 3.27 9.50 -0.63
CA GLY A 27 3.16 10.30 -1.86
C GLY A 27 4.20 9.97 -2.93
N ASP A 28 5.21 9.16 -2.58
CA ASP A 28 6.19 8.58 -3.50
C ASP A 28 6.16 7.05 -3.36
N CYS A 29 5.81 6.38 -4.45
CA CYS A 29 5.70 4.92 -4.59
C CYS A 29 6.69 4.38 -5.63
N SER A 30 7.61 5.20 -6.13
CA SER A 30 8.64 4.80 -7.11
C SER A 30 9.48 3.61 -6.61
N ARG A 31 9.78 3.60 -5.30
CA ARG A 31 10.54 2.52 -4.64
C ARG A 31 9.83 1.17 -4.63
N VAL A 32 8.50 1.16 -4.68
CA VAL A 32 7.69 -0.06 -4.64
C VAL A 32 7.04 -0.39 -5.97
N TRP A 33 7.12 0.53 -6.95
CA TRP A 33 6.57 0.38 -8.30
C TRP A 33 6.89 -0.96 -8.95
N PRO A 34 8.13 -1.51 -8.90
CA PRO A 34 8.42 -2.80 -9.53
C PRO A 34 7.61 -3.98 -8.98
N ARG A 35 7.05 -3.83 -7.76
CA ARG A 35 6.26 -4.81 -7.02
C ARG A 35 4.75 -4.57 -7.12
N LEU A 36 4.30 -3.37 -7.51
CA LEU A 36 2.88 -3.03 -7.68
C LEU A 36 2.36 -3.53 -9.03
N ARG A 37 2.33 -4.85 -9.22
CA ARG A 37 1.89 -5.49 -10.47
C ARG A 37 0.44 -5.96 -10.33
N SER A 38 -0.43 -5.44 -11.19
CA SER A 38 -1.85 -5.82 -11.21
C SER A 38 -2.49 -5.69 -9.83
N VAL A 39 -2.48 -4.48 -9.27
CA VAL A 39 -3.09 -4.22 -7.96
C VAL A 39 -4.61 -4.31 -8.08
N ARG A 40 -5.26 -5.02 -7.17
CA ARG A 40 -6.73 -5.13 -7.13
C ARG A 40 -7.37 -4.40 -5.96
N GLN A 41 -6.61 -4.10 -4.91
CA GLN A 41 -7.09 -3.34 -3.76
C GLN A 41 -5.98 -2.49 -3.17
N ILE A 42 -6.33 -1.29 -2.70
CA ILE A 42 -5.47 -0.45 -1.85
C ILE A 42 -6.20 -0.21 -0.53
N ALA A 43 -5.45 -0.24 0.57
CA ALA A 43 -5.88 0.24 1.88
C ALA A 43 -4.95 1.38 2.33
N ALA A 44 -5.51 2.38 3.02
CA ALA A 44 -4.76 3.54 3.50
C ALA A 44 -4.90 3.66 5.02
N SER A 45 -3.78 3.81 5.72
CA SER A 45 -3.74 4.14 7.15
C SER A 45 -3.59 5.66 7.34
N GLY A 46 -3.29 6.09 8.57
CA GLY A 46 -3.02 7.49 8.86
C GLY A 46 -1.77 8.04 8.15
N GLY A 47 -0.89 7.18 7.63
CA GLY A 47 0.32 7.65 6.95
C GLY A 47 1.05 6.66 6.04
N ALA A 48 0.45 5.50 5.78
CA ALA A 48 0.98 4.52 4.85
C ALA A 48 -0.14 3.96 3.97
N PHE A 49 0.26 3.21 2.95
CA PHE A 49 -0.64 2.45 2.11
C PHE A 49 -0.19 0.99 2.07
N ALA A 50 -1.14 0.10 1.83
CA ALA A 50 -0.93 -1.29 1.49
C ALA A 50 -1.67 -1.61 0.19
N ALA A 51 -1.00 -2.28 -0.74
CA ALA A 51 -1.57 -2.77 -1.98
C ALA A 51 -1.64 -4.29 -1.94
N LEU A 52 -2.78 -4.83 -2.38
CA LEU A 52 -2.99 -6.25 -2.63
C LEU A 52 -2.99 -6.50 -4.13
N CYS A 53 -2.03 -7.29 -4.59
CA CYS A 53 -1.90 -7.71 -5.98
C CYS A 53 -2.86 -8.87 -6.30
N VAL A 54 -3.12 -9.09 -7.59
CA VAL A 54 -3.96 -10.21 -8.07
C VAL A 54 -3.40 -11.57 -7.66
N ASP A 55 -2.08 -11.70 -7.54
CA ASP A 55 -1.40 -12.93 -7.09
C ASP A 55 -1.48 -13.18 -5.58
N GLY A 56 -2.14 -12.30 -4.82
CA GLY A 56 -2.27 -12.42 -3.36
C GLY A 56 -1.08 -11.87 -2.57
N THR A 57 -0.10 -11.26 -3.24
CA THR A 57 1.02 -10.57 -2.56
C THR A 57 0.59 -9.21 -2.01
N VAL A 58 1.20 -8.81 -0.89
CA VAL A 58 1.01 -7.49 -0.29
C VAL A 58 2.28 -6.67 -0.38
N VAL A 59 2.13 -5.39 -0.72
CA VAL A 59 3.21 -4.40 -0.78
C VAL A 59 2.80 -3.18 0.03
N THR A 60 3.61 -2.75 0.99
CA THR A 60 3.39 -1.54 1.79
C THR A 60 4.35 -0.43 1.39
N TRP A 61 3.92 0.84 1.57
CA TRP A 61 4.79 2.01 1.44
C TRP A 61 4.26 3.18 2.27
N GLY A 62 5.12 4.18 2.50
CA GLY A 62 4.84 5.33 3.37
C GLY A 62 5.48 5.19 4.74
N ALA A 63 4.87 5.79 5.76
CA ALA A 63 5.48 5.92 7.08
C ALA A 63 5.58 4.56 7.81
N PRO A 64 6.78 4.09 8.22
CA PRO A 64 6.95 2.78 8.85
C PRO A 64 6.12 2.59 10.13
N ASP A 65 6.00 3.65 10.94
CA ASP A 65 5.20 3.71 12.17
C ASP A 65 3.68 3.63 11.90
N CYS A 66 3.25 3.79 10.66
CA CYS A 66 1.86 3.64 10.21
C CYS A 66 1.63 2.34 9.41
N GLY A 67 2.57 1.38 9.46
CA GLY A 67 2.51 0.12 8.71
C GLY A 67 3.14 0.17 7.32
N GLY A 68 3.96 1.19 7.01
CA GLY A 68 4.62 1.36 5.71
C GLY A 68 5.74 0.36 5.43
N ASP A 69 6.24 -0.36 6.45
CA ASP A 69 7.29 -1.37 6.33
C ASP A 69 6.79 -2.76 6.75
N SER A 70 6.54 -3.62 5.76
CA SER A 70 6.16 -5.03 5.95
C SER A 70 7.33 -5.99 5.75
N SER A 71 8.58 -5.52 5.69
CA SER A 71 9.75 -6.35 5.34
C SER A 71 9.95 -7.55 6.26
N SER A 72 9.67 -7.39 7.56
CA SER A 72 9.79 -8.45 8.57
C SER A 72 8.77 -9.58 8.44
N VAL A 73 7.66 -9.34 7.72
CA VAL A 73 6.55 -10.30 7.55
C VAL A 73 6.25 -10.59 6.07
N GLN A 74 7.17 -10.22 5.17
CA GLN A 74 6.91 -10.23 3.74
C GLN A 74 6.68 -11.64 3.18
N GLU A 75 7.32 -12.65 3.76
CA GLU A 75 7.19 -14.05 3.37
C GLU A 75 5.83 -14.65 3.81
N GLN A 76 5.22 -14.09 4.86
CA GLN A 76 3.91 -14.49 5.36
C GLN A 76 2.75 -13.81 4.62
N LEU A 77 3.00 -12.69 3.93
CA LEU A 77 2.00 -11.92 3.19
C LEU A 77 1.79 -12.47 1.77
N GLN A 78 1.38 -13.73 1.70
CA GLN A 78 1.10 -14.48 0.47
C GLN A 78 -0.31 -15.07 0.52
N GLY A 79 -1.01 -15.12 -0.62
CA GLY A 79 -2.37 -15.65 -0.69
C GLY A 79 -3.42 -14.80 0.05
N VAL A 80 -3.12 -13.51 0.29
CA VAL A 80 -3.99 -12.58 0.99
C VAL A 80 -5.26 -12.31 0.16
N GLN A 81 -6.41 -12.31 0.81
CA GLN A 81 -7.70 -12.14 0.14
C GLN A 81 -8.27 -10.72 0.28
N ALA A 82 -7.97 -10.03 1.38
CA ALA A 82 -8.45 -8.69 1.64
C ALA A 82 -7.45 -7.93 2.51
N LEU A 83 -7.40 -6.61 2.33
CA LEU A 83 -6.71 -5.70 3.25
C LEU A 83 -7.72 -4.90 4.07
N GLN A 84 -7.39 -4.67 5.34
CA GLN A 84 -8.06 -3.71 6.21
C GLN A 84 -7.03 -2.77 6.82
N ALA A 85 -7.39 -1.51 7.00
CA ALA A 85 -6.52 -0.50 7.60
C ALA A 85 -7.13 0.02 8.91
N SER A 86 -6.25 0.25 9.88
CA SER A 86 -6.51 1.09 11.04
C SER A 86 -5.78 2.43 10.89
N THR A 87 -5.84 3.29 11.90
CA THR A 87 -5.09 4.55 11.89
C THR A 87 -3.57 4.34 11.80
N GLY A 88 -3.04 3.24 12.33
CA GLY A 88 -1.58 3.01 12.43
C GLY A 88 -1.06 1.70 11.85
N ALA A 89 -1.91 0.82 11.34
CA ALA A 89 -1.51 -0.52 10.89
C ALA A 89 -2.48 -1.11 9.85
N PHE A 90 -2.12 -2.28 9.31
CA PHE A 90 -2.94 -3.06 8.38
C PHE A 90 -3.18 -4.48 8.91
N ALA A 91 -4.29 -5.09 8.49
CA ALA A 91 -4.56 -6.51 8.59
C ALA A 91 -4.75 -7.09 7.17
N ALA A 92 -4.26 -8.32 6.97
CA ALA A 92 -4.19 -9.03 5.70
C ALA A 92 -4.57 -10.49 5.89
#